data_AF-A0A942NGN5-F1
#
_entry.id   AF-A0A942NGN5-F1
#
_cell.length_a   1.000
_cell.length_b   1.000
_cell.length_c   1.000
_cell.angle_alpha   90.00
_cell.angle_beta   90.00
_cell.angle_gamma   90.00
#
_symmetry.space_group_name_H-M   'P 1'
#
loop_
_entity.id
_entity.type
_entity.pdbx_description
1 polymer ?
#
loop_
_entity_poly.entity_id
_entity_poly.type
_entity_poly.pdbx_seq_one_letter_code
_entity_poly.pdbx_strand_id
1 'polypeptide(L)'
;MAISQPTVQFKMMFNNQTFHKDSSYSNSAGEMVQIHRFMFYTTKWKLITASNDTINLSNEHFLINIEKELSMVLPFPKLANATKLIFDIGVDSILNTTGIQTGILDPALGMFWTWRTGYIMAKLHGVSPQA
;
A
#
# COMPACT_ATOMS: atom_id res chain seq x y z
N MET A 1 13.77 -24.85 14.74
CA MET A 1 12.30 -24.68 14.75
C MET A 1 12.02 -23.27 14.25
N ALA A 2 11.64 -23.08 12.98
CA ALA A 2 11.36 -21.75 12.44
C ALA A 2 9.96 -21.33 12.91
N ILE A 3 9.89 -20.33 13.79
CA ILE A 3 8.61 -19.78 14.24
C ILE A 3 8.08 -18.97 13.05
N SER A 4 6.99 -19.42 12.43
CA SER A 4 6.29 -18.66 11.38
C SER A 4 5.87 -17.32 11.97
N GLN A 5 6.51 -16.23 11.54
CA GLN A 5 6.10 -14.90 11.97
C GLN A 5 4.74 -14.55 11.34
N PRO A 6 3.79 -14.03 12.12
CA PRO A 6 2.52 -13.57 11.57
C PRO A 6 2.75 -12.40 10.60
N THR A 7 1.96 -12.39 9.51
CA THR A 7 2.05 -11.39 8.45
C THR A 7 0.68 -10.82 8.13
N VAL A 8 0.66 -9.60 7.60
CA VAL A 8 -0.49 -9.00 6.94
C VAL A 8 -0.22 -9.02 5.44
N GLN A 9 -1.13 -9.62 4.67
CA GLN A 9 -1.01 -9.70 3.22
C GLN A 9 -2.08 -8.86 2.54
N PHE A 10 -1.66 -7.97 1.64
CA PHE A 10 -2.56 -7.32 0.70
C PHE A 10 -2.87 -8.26 -0.45
N LYS A 11 -4.16 -8.57 -0.63
CA LYS A 11 -4.67 -9.28 -1.81
C LYS A 11 -5.41 -8.28 -2.69
N MET A 12 -4.84 -7.98 -3.85
CA MET A 12 -5.43 -7.04 -4.79
C MET A 12 -6.59 -7.70 -5.53
N MET A 13 -7.71 -6.98 -5.59
CA MET A 13 -8.94 -7.45 -6.22
C MET A 13 -9.50 -6.37 -7.13
N PHE A 14 -10.15 -6.77 -8.22
CA PHE A 14 -10.92 -5.91 -9.10
C PHE A 14 -12.30 -6.54 -9.30
N ASN A 15 -13.38 -5.82 -9.00
CA ASN A 15 -14.77 -6.34 -9.04
C ASN A 15 -14.93 -7.74 -8.40
N ASN A 16 -14.36 -7.92 -7.21
CA ASN A 16 -14.41 -9.19 -6.46
C ASN A 16 -13.65 -10.37 -7.11
N GLN A 17 -12.88 -10.13 -8.18
CA GLN A 17 -11.95 -11.09 -8.79
C GLN A 17 -10.51 -10.76 -8.39
N THR A 18 -9.65 -11.78 -8.30
CA THR A 18 -8.23 -11.55 -8.05
C THR A 18 -7.63 -10.73 -9.18
N PHE A 19 -6.92 -9.67 -8.79
CA PHE A 19 -6.23 -8.82 -9.74
C PHE A 19 -5.00 -9.56 -10.30
N HIS A 20 -4.86 -9.53 -11.62
CA HIS A 20 -3.74 -10.04 -12.38
C HIS A 20 -3.21 -8.89 -13.23
N LYS A 21 -1.90 -8.67 -13.14
CA LYS A 21 -1.23 -7.67 -13.96
C LYS A 21 -1.50 -7.94 -15.45
N ASP A 22 -1.68 -6.88 -16.22
CA ASP A 22 -1.92 -6.90 -17.67
C ASP A 22 -3.24 -7.57 -18.12
N SER A 23 -4.11 -7.95 -17.19
CA SER A 23 -5.48 -8.35 -17.50
C SER A 23 -6.36 -7.15 -17.80
N SER A 24 -7.37 -7.36 -18.66
CA SER A 24 -8.38 -6.34 -18.97
C SER A 24 -9.62 -6.56 -18.11
N TYR A 25 -10.13 -5.49 -17.53
CA TYR A 25 -11.28 -5.50 -16.65
C TYR A 25 -12.36 -4.53 -17.14
N SER A 26 -13.63 -4.78 -16.83
CA SER A 26 -14.70 -3.81 -17.07
C SER A 26 -14.93 -2.97 -15.81
N ASN A 27 -14.80 -1.65 -15.91
CA ASN A 27 -15.20 -0.77 -14.80
C ASN A 27 -16.74 -0.69 -14.67
N SER A 28 -17.23 0.09 -13.69
CA SER A 28 -18.67 0.27 -13.45
C SER A 28 -19.41 1.00 -14.58
N ALA A 29 -18.68 1.67 -15.48
CA ALA A 29 -19.25 2.34 -16.65
C ALA A 29 -19.27 1.44 -17.90
N GLY A 30 -18.79 0.20 -17.81
CA GLY A 30 -18.70 -0.73 -18.94
C GLY A 30 -17.47 -0.53 -19.83
N GLU A 31 -16.51 0.29 -19.40
CA GLU A 31 -15.28 0.56 -20.14
C GLU A 31 -14.21 -0.48 -19.80
N MET A 32 -13.39 -0.81 -20.80
CA MET A 32 -12.28 -1.75 -20.61
C MET A 32 -11.09 -1.01 -20.02
N VAL A 33 -10.57 -1.49 -18.89
CA VAL A 33 -9.41 -0.93 -18.22
C VAL A 33 -8.31 -1.98 -18.04
N GLN A 34 -7.08 -1.57 -18.28
CA GLN A 34 -5.88 -2.34 -17.96
C GLN A 34 -5.04 -1.54 -16.97
N ILE A 35 -4.70 -2.14 -15.82
CA ILE A 35 -3.87 -1.49 -14.80
C ILE A 35 -2.44 -2.03 -14.94
N HIS A 36 -1.51 -1.15 -15.30
CA HIS A 36 -0.10 -1.50 -15.48
C HIS A 36 0.72 -1.27 -14.21
N ARG A 37 0.39 -0.22 -13.44
CA ARG A 37 1.07 0.09 -12.17
C ARG A 37 0.05 0.49 -11.12
N PHE A 38 0.21 -0.07 -9.94
CA PHE A 38 -0.52 0.34 -8.76
C PHE A 38 0.41 0.29 -7.54
N MET A 39 0.60 1.45 -6.91
CA MET A 39 1.52 1.63 -5.80
C MET A 39 0.91 2.59 -4.78
N PHE A 40 1.09 2.33 -3.49
CA PHE A 40 0.66 3.27 -2.45
C PHE A 40 1.48 3.10 -1.18
N TYR A 41 1.66 4.20 -0.45
CA TYR A 41 2.29 4.17 0.86
C TYR A 41 1.28 3.80 1.95
N THR A 42 1.76 3.11 2.97
CA THR A 42 1.05 2.91 4.23
C THR A 42 1.94 3.28 5.41
N THR A 43 1.35 3.77 6.49
CA THR A 43 2.07 4.12 7.73
C THR A 43 1.14 4.06 8.94
N LYS A 44 1.68 4.31 10.15
CA LYS A 44 0.91 4.39 11.41
C LYS A 44 0.07 3.14 11.68
N TRP A 45 0.68 1.97 11.46
CA TRP A 45 0.06 0.67 11.67
C TRP A 45 -0.22 0.44 13.16
N LYS A 46 -1.47 0.13 13.48
CA LYS A 46 -1.98 -0.16 14.82
C LYS A 46 -2.96 -1.32 14.75
N LEU A 47 -3.13 -2.04 15.86
CA LEU A 47 -4.22 -2.99 16.03
C LEU A 47 -5.11 -2.57 17.21
N ILE A 48 -6.37 -2.97 17.16
CA ILE A 48 -7.28 -2.93 18.30
C ILE A 48 -7.52 -4.36 18.78
N THR A 49 -7.35 -4.60 20.07
CA THR A 49 -7.57 -5.93 20.69
C THR A 49 -9.05 -6.18 20.97
N ALA A 50 -9.40 -7.40 21.41
CA ALA A 50 -10.73 -7.69 21.93
C ALA A 50 -11.10 -6.89 23.20
N SER A 51 -10.11 -6.48 23.99
CA SER A 51 -10.27 -5.58 25.15
C SER A 51 -10.41 -4.10 24.77
N ASN A 52 -10.45 -3.78 23.46
CA ASN A 52 -10.49 -2.43 22.92
C ASN A 52 -9.21 -1.60 23.17
N ASP A 53 -8.09 -2.25 23.50
CA ASP A 53 -6.78 -1.61 23.63
C ASP A 53 -6.18 -1.34 22.24
N THR A 54 -5.59 -0.16 22.06
CA THR A 54 -4.87 0.18 20.83
C THR A 54 -3.38 -0.10 21.01
N ILE A 55 -2.83 -1.01 20.21
CA ILE A 55 -1.41 -1.37 20.22
C ILE A 55 -0.77 -0.86 18.94
N ASN A 56 0.31 -0.08 19.08
CA ASN A 56 1.12 0.38 17.95
C ASN A 56 1.93 -0.79 17.37
N LEU A 57 1.79 -1.06 16.08
CA LEU A 57 2.53 -2.08 15.36
C LEU A 57 3.80 -1.51 14.72
N SER A 58 3.66 -0.41 13.97
CA SER A 58 4.79 0.27 13.33
C SER A 58 4.43 1.69 12.92
N ASN A 59 5.37 2.62 13.06
CA ASN A 59 5.29 3.97 12.49
C ASN A 59 6.08 4.11 11.18
N GLU A 60 6.71 3.03 10.72
CA GLU A 60 7.45 3.02 9.46
C GLU A 60 6.51 3.19 8.26
N HIS A 61 7.09 3.62 7.15
CA HIS A 61 6.43 3.65 5.85
C HIS A 61 6.66 2.33 5.14
N PHE A 62 5.61 1.81 4.51
CA PHE A 62 5.71 0.68 3.60
C PHE A 62 5.16 1.09 2.24
N LEU A 63 5.87 0.76 1.18
CA LEU A 63 5.41 0.97 -0.19
C LEU A 63 4.85 -0.34 -0.73
N ILE A 64 3.53 -0.41 -0.86
CA ILE A 64 2.86 -1.53 -1.49
C ILE A 64 2.94 -1.32 -3.00
N ASN A 65 3.45 -2.30 -3.74
CA ASN A 65 3.60 -2.25 -5.20
C ASN A 65 3.19 -3.59 -5.82
N ILE A 66 2.21 -3.57 -6.73
CA ILE A 66 1.73 -4.78 -7.41
C ILE A 66 2.79 -5.49 -8.25
N GLU A 67 3.86 -4.80 -8.65
CA GLU A 67 4.99 -5.39 -9.39
C GLU A 67 6.01 -6.07 -8.46
N LYS A 68 5.88 -5.92 -7.14
CA LYS A 68 6.79 -6.49 -6.14
C LYS A 68 5.98 -7.28 -5.10
N GLU A 69 5.81 -8.58 -5.31
CA GLU A 69 4.99 -9.43 -4.44
C GLU A 69 5.38 -9.36 -2.96
N LEU A 70 6.68 -9.34 -2.66
CA LEU A 70 7.18 -9.23 -1.28
C LEU A 70 6.80 -7.92 -0.60
N SER A 71 6.51 -6.85 -1.37
CA SER A 71 6.05 -5.58 -0.79
C SER A 71 4.61 -5.63 -0.28
N MET A 72 3.83 -6.63 -0.74
CA MET A 72 2.44 -6.84 -0.33
C MET A 72 2.32 -7.70 0.93
N VAL A 73 3.43 -8.21 1.47
CA VAL A 73 3.47 -9.06 2.68
C VAL A 73 4.25 -8.33 3.76
N LEU A 74 3.56 -7.85 4.79
CA LEU A 74 4.15 -7.09 5.88
C LEU A 74 4.32 -7.96 7.13
N PRO A 75 5.54 -8.08 7.69
CA PRO A 75 5.78 -8.84 8.91
C PRO A 75 5.36 -8.01 10.13
N PHE A 76 4.37 -8.51 10.88
CA PHE A 76 3.98 -7.90 12.15
C PHE A 76 4.03 -8.98 13.24
N PRO A 77 5.05 -8.98 14.11
CA PRO A 77 5.27 -10.07 15.06
C PRO A 77 4.18 -10.17 16.14
N LYS A 78 3.35 -9.13 16.31
CA LYS A 78 2.33 -9.03 17.37
C LYS A 78 0.94 -8.86 16.78
N LEU A 79 0.41 -9.86 16.08
CA LEU A 79 -0.98 -9.85 15.59
C LEU A 79 -1.97 -10.62 16.49
N ALA A 80 -1.51 -11.19 17.61
CA ALA A 80 -2.37 -12.00 18.48
C ALA A 80 -3.54 -11.17 19.05
N ASN A 81 -4.74 -11.74 19.02
CA ASN A 81 -5.98 -11.18 19.57
C ASN A 81 -6.43 -9.84 18.94
N ALA A 82 -5.94 -9.50 17.74
CA ALA A 82 -6.40 -8.32 17.01
C ALA A 82 -7.82 -8.54 16.45
N THR A 83 -8.71 -7.59 16.74
CA THR A 83 -10.07 -7.54 16.16
C THR A 83 -10.16 -6.54 15.01
N LYS A 84 -9.29 -5.52 15.01
CA LYS A 84 -9.18 -4.53 13.93
C LYS A 84 -7.73 -4.21 13.66
N LEU A 85 -7.45 -3.86 12.40
CA LEU A 85 -6.16 -3.36 11.93
C LEU A 85 -6.39 -1.97 11.36
N ILE A 86 -5.54 -1.02 11.75
CA ILE A 86 -5.63 0.39 11.36
C ILE A 86 -4.30 0.80 10.79
N PHE A 87 -4.31 1.50 9.67
CA PHE A 87 -3.15 2.13 9.07
C PHE A 87 -3.63 3.30 8.22
N ASP A 88 -2.75 4.27 8.01
CA ASP A 88 -3.00 5.39 7.12
C ASP A 88 -2.45 5.07 5.73
N ILE A 89 -3.14 5.53 4.68
CA ILE A 89 -2.62 5.51 3.31
C ILE A 89 -1.95 6.85 3.03
N GLY A 90 -0.69 6.80 2.60
CA GLY A 90 0.13 7.96 2.28
C GLY A 90 1.38 8.10 3.13
N VAL A 91 2.00 9.28 3.05
CA VAL A 91 3.22 9.65 3.75
C VAL A 91 2.89 10.61 4.89
N ASP A 92 3.67 10.58 5.96
CA ASP A 92 3.51 11.51 7.07
C ASP A 92 3.68 12.97 6.59
N SER A 93 2.85 13.88 7.08
CA SER A 93 2.81 15.27 6.60
C SER A 93 4.12 16.01 6.78
N ILE A 94 4.90 15.68 7.82
CA ILE A 94 6.21 16.30 8.05
C ILE A 94 7.18 15.80 6.98
N LEU A 95 7.27 14.48 6.80
CA LEU A 95 8.14 13.90 5.77
C LEU A 95 7.76 14.33 4.35
N ASN A 96 6.47 14.58 4.11
CA ASN A 96 5.98 15.08 2.85
C ASN A 96 6.40 16.52 2.53
N THR A 97 6.76 17.32 3.54
CA THR A 97 7.13 18.73 3.39
C THR A 97 8.60 19.03 3.66
N THR A 98 9.37 18.07 4.18
CA THR A 98 10.81 18.22 4.48
C THR A 98 11.75 17.83 3.34
N GLY A 99 11.21 17.55 2.14
CA GLY A 99 11.99 17.30 0.94
C GLY A 99 12.32 15.83 0.68
N ILE A 100 13.47 15.58 0.04
CA ILE A 100 13.88 14.25 -0.38
C ILE A 100 14.27 13.40 0.84
N GLN A 101 13.69 12.21 0.92
CA GLN A 101 13.99 11.20 1.92
C GLN A 101 14.75 10.05 1.25
N THR A 102 15.16 9.06 2.06
CA THR A 102 15.89 7.87 1.59
C THR A 102 15.11 6.59 1.89
N GLY A 103 15.65 5.45 1.45
CA GLY A 103 15.05 4.14 1.70
C GLY A 103 13.72 3.96 0.97
N ILE A 104 12.66 3.60 1.68
CA ILE A 104 11.35 3.35 1.07
C ILE A 104 10.67 4.62 0.54
N LEU A 105 11.14 5.79 0.97
CA LEU A 105 10.71 7.10 0.49
C LEU A 105 11.74 7.70 -0.49
N ASP A 106 12.64 6.91 -1.07
CA ASP A 106 13.58 7.43 -2.07
C ASP A 106 12.83 7.85 -3.36
N PRO A 107 13.04 9.07 -3.91
CA PRO A 107 12.49 9.51 -5.18
C PRO A 107 12.78 8.56 -6.36
N ALA A 108 13.85 7.76 -6.30
CA ALA A 108 14.17 6.73 -7.29
C ALA A 108 13.09 5.64 -7.41
N LEU A 109 12.24 5.47 -6.39
CA LEU A 109 11.06 4.60 -6.43
C LEU A 109 9.91 5.21 -7.26
N GLY A 110 10.10 6.42 -7.79
CA GLY A 110 9.17 7.10 -8.68
C GLY A 110 7.94 7.68 -7.98
N MET A 111 7.91 7.70 -6.64
CA MET A 111 6.75 8.14 -5.86
C MET A 111 6.92 9.56 -5.30
N PHE A 112 7.62 10.42 -6.02
CA PHE A 112 7.91 11.81 -5.64
C PHE A 112 7.63 12.75 -6.83
N TRP A 113 6.98 13.87 -6.57
CA TRP A 113 6.73 14.91 -7.55
C TRP A 113 7.92 15.86 -7.64
N THR A 114 8.55 15.93 -8.81
CA THR A 114 9.70 16.81 -9.05
C THR A 114 9.31 18.28 -9.25
N TRP A 115 8.09 18.56 -9.69
CA TRP A 115 7.59 19.92 -9.98
C TRP A 115 6.78 20.56 -8.84
N ARG A 116 6.36 19.75 -7.86
CA ARG A 116 5.70 20.19 -6.62
C ARG A 116 6.25 19.34 -5.49
N THR A 117 7.21 19.85 -4.72
CA THR A 117 7.88 19.11 -3.65
C THR A 117 6.87 18.34 -2.79
N GLY A 118 6.95 17.01 -2.85
CA GLY A 118 6.05 16.13 -2.11
C GLY A 118 5.96 14.73 -2.71
N TYR A 119 5.50 13.79 -1.89
CA TYR A 119 5.30 12.39 -2.24
C TYR A 119 3.94 12.17 -2.90
N ILE A 120 3.92 11.17 -3.78
CA ILE A 120 2.71 10.59 -4.34
C ILE A 120 2.17 9.59 -3.32
N MET A 121 0.98 9.85 -2.75
CA MET A 121 0.41 8.98 -1.72
C MET A 121 -0.01 7.62 -2.29
N ALA A 122 -0.64 7.66 -3.47
CA ALA A 122 -1.03 6.52 -4.25
C ALA A 122 -0.88 6.84 -5.74
N LYS A 123 -0.45 5.85 -6.53
CA LYS A 123 -0.27 5.92 -7.96
C LYS A 123 -1.01 4.77 -8.60
N LEU A 124 -1.89 5.09 -9.54
CA LEU A 124 -2.53 4.13 -10.43
C LEU A 124 -2.28 4.58 -11.86
N HIS A 125 -1.74 3.68 -12.68
CA HIS A 125 -1.45 3.93 -14.09
C HIS A 125 -1.91 2.75 -14.92
N GLY A 126 -2.55 3.06 -16.05
CA GLY A 126 -3.20 2.08 -16.88
C GLY A 126 -3.69 2.71 -18.18
N VAL A 127 -4.43 1.93 -18.95
CA VAL A 127 -5.07 2.39 -20.18
C VAL A 127 -6.55 2.02 -20.17
N SER A 128 -7.35 2.86 -20.81
CA SER A 128 -8.72 2.56 -21.20
C SER A 128 -8.84 2.89 -22.68
N PRO A 129 -9.02 1.91 -23.58
CA PRO A 129 -9.12 2.18 -25.03
C PRO A 129 -10.26 3.12 -25.42
N GLN A 130 -11.25 3.29 -24.53
CA GLN A 130 -12.40 4.15 -24.73
C GLN A 130 -12.18 5.60 -24.28
N ALA A 131 -11.06 5.91 -23.61
CA ALA A 131 -10.75 7.22 -23.03
C ALA A 131 -10.07 8.19 -24.01
#